data_AF-T1AIX9-F1
#
_entry.id   AF-T1AIX9-F1
#
_cell.length_a   1.000
_cell.length_b   1.000
_cell.length_c   1.000
_cell.angle_alpha   90.00
_cell.angle_beta   90.00
_cell.angle_gamma   90.00
#
_symmetry.space_group_name_H-M   'P 1'
#
loop_
_entity.id
_entity.type
_entity.pdbx_description
1 polymer ?
#
loop_
_entity_poly.entity_id
_entity_poly.type
_entity_poly.pdbx_seq_one_letter_code
_entity_poly.pdbx_strand_id
1 'polypeptide(L)'
;GQRAVQLPEPHLLTNVLRQEWDFSGFVTTDYTALHSLSGAMAGADVELPARLYGRPLQEAVAEGKISRMVINTMVAPVLDQLFRFNLINHPRSATMSAVASTAAHREISTRIAEAGTVLLKNAQHLLPLAASEKIVVIGPAASAQVTVRRWRQCCG
;
A
#
# COMPACT_ATOMS: atom_id res chain seq x y z
N GLY A 1 1.65 29.49 -6.83
CA GLY A 1 0.70 28.78 -7.69
C GLY A 1 0.85 27.30 -7.42
N GLN A 2 -0.10 26.70 -6.71
CA GLN A 2 -0.08 25.28 -6.42
C GLN A 2 -0.32 24.53 -7.73
N ARG A 3 0.70 23.81 -8.22
CA ARG A 3 0.47 22.75 -9.19
C ARG A 3 -0.43 21.75 -8.48
N ALA A 4 -1.72 21.75 -8.81
CA ALA A 4 -2.59 20.65 -8.48
C ALA A 4 -1.88 19.37 -8.89
N VAL A 5 -1.90 18.36 -8.01
CA VAL A 5 -1.50 17.00 -8.38
C VAL A 5 -2.40 16.63 -9.56
N GLN A 6 -1.83 16.74 -10.76
CA GLN A 6 -2.55 16.51 -11.99
C GLN A 6 -2.92 15.02 -11.98
N LEU A 7 -4.16 14.74 -12.41
CA LEU A 7 -4.75 13.43 -12.67
C LEU A 7 -3.72 12.41 -13.20
N PRO A 8 -3.96 11.08 -13.06
CA PRO A 8 -3.06 10.08 -13.65
C PRO A 8 -2.67 10.50 -15.07
N GLU A 9 -1.39 10.81 -15.21
CA GLU A 9 -0.86 11.49 -16.37
C GLU A 9 -0.31 10.37 -17.27
N PRO A 10 -0.78 10.26 -18.53
CA PRO A 10 -0.39 9.17 -19.41
C PRO A 10 1.13 9.02 -19.56
N HIS A 11 1.89 10.10 -19.53
CA HIS A 11 3.34 9.99 -19.63
C HIS A 11 3.97 9.27 -18.43
N LEU A 12 3.55 9.48 -17.18
CA LEU A 12 4.09 8.70 -16.06
C LEU A 12 3.66 7.22 -16.08
N LEU A 13 2.36 6.96 -16.22
CA LEU A 13 1.83 5.60 -16.08
C LEU A 13 2.03 4.73 -17.33
N THR A 14 2.12 5.35 -18.51
CA THR A 14 2.30 4.62 -19.77
C THR A 14 3.71 4.78 -20.29
N ASN A 15 4.19 6.00 -20.54
CA ASN A 15 5.50 6.19 -21.17
C ASN A 15 6.63 5.76 -20.23
N VAL A 16 6.69 6.30 -19.03
CA VAL A 16 7.77 5.97 -18.08
C VAL A 16 7.59 4.56 -17.53
N LEU A 17 6.46 4.30 -16.86
CA LEU A 17 6.28 3.04 -16.14
C LEU A 17 6.22 1.82 -17.08
N ARG A 18 5.42 1.88 -18.15
CA ARG A 18 5.23 0.70 -19.02
C ARG A 18 6.24 0.62 -20.16
N GLN A 19 6.59 1.73 -20.81
CA GLN A 19 7.48 1.69 -21.98
C GLN A 19 8.96 1.78 -21.59
N GLU A 20 9.35 2.70 -20.70
CA GLU A 20 10.75 2.88 -20.32
C GLU A 20 11.21 1.85 -19.27
N TRP A 21 10.38 1.57 -18.26
CA TRP A 21 10.72 0.63 -17.19
C TRP A 21 10.25 -0.81 -17.46
N ASP A 22 9.54 -1.05 -18.56
CA ASP A 22 9.01 -2.36 -18.94
C ASP A 22 8.16 -3.02 -17.84
N PHE A 23 7.38 -2.22 -17.10
CA PHE A 23 6.52 -2.74 -16.05
C PHE A 23 5.30 -3.47 -16.66
N SER A 24 5.26 -4.79 -16.44
CA SER A 24 4.22 -5.68 -16.96
C SER A 24 3.07 -5.98 -15.98
N GLY A 25 3.11 -5.40 -14.78
CA GLY A 25 2.06 -5.59 -13.77
C GLY A 25 0.84 -4.68 -13.97
N PHE A 26 -0.06 -4.71 -12.99
CA PHE A 26 -1.20 -3.80 -12.94
C PHE A 26 -0.95 -2.63 -11.98
N VAL A 27 -1.60 -1.50 -12.24
CA VAL A 27 -1.53 -0.27 -11.46
C VAL A 27 -2.83 -0.08 -10.69
N THR A 28 -2.74 0.01 -9.36
CA THR A 28 -3.87 0.40 -8.51
C THR A 28 -3.76 1.86 -8.12
N THR A 29 -4.88 2.58 -8.07
CA THR A 29 -4.90 3.93 -7.51
C THR A 29 -4.75 3.88 -5.99
N ASP A 30 -4.22 4.95 -5.41
CA ASP A 30 -4.35 5.17 -3.97
C ASP A 30 -5.81 5.53 -3.61
N TYR A 31 -6.13 5.49 -2.32
CA TYR A 31 -7.48 5.66 -1.80
C TYR A 31 -8.06 7.03 -2.19
N THR A 32 -9.13 7.03 -2.98
CA THR A 32 -9.84 8.20 -3.52
C THR A 32 -9.01 9.09 -4.46
N ALA A 33 -7.85 8.64 -4.93
CA ALA A 33 -6.97 9.43 -5.79
C ALA A 33 -7.55 9.67 -7.20
N LEU A 34 -8.52 8.86 -7.62
CA LEU A 34 -9.17 9.01 -8.91
C LEU A 34 -10.35 10.00 -8.82
N HIS A 35 -10.37 10.98 -9.71
CA HIS A 35 -11.40 12.03 -9.75
C HIS A 35 -12.21 12.04 -11.05
N SER A 36 -11.82 11.27 -12.05
CA SER A 36 -12.56 11.09 -13.30
C SER A 36 -12.17 9.79 -14.01
N LEU A 37 -12.94 9.40 -15.03
CA LEU A 37 -12.66 8.22 -15.85
C LEU A 37 -11.40 8.37 -16.72
N SER A 38 -10.80 9.56 -16.80
CA SER A 38 -9.55 9.79 -17.55
C SER A 38 -8.40 8.88 -17.09
N GLY A 39 -8.41 8.43 -15.83
CA GLY A 39 -7.39 7.49 -15.35
C GLY A 39 -7.40 6.14 -16.05
N ALA A 40 -8.56 5.70 -16.58
CA ALA A 40 -8.64 4.46 -17.34
C ALA A 40 -7.81 4.56 -18.63
N MET A 41 -7.87 5.73 -19.28
CA MET A 41 -7.08 6.05 -20.48
C MET A 41 -5.61 6.32 -20.16
N ALA A 42 -5.30 6.77 -18.94
CA ALA A 42 -3.94 7.07 -18.52
C ALA A 42 -3.13 5.83 -18.09
N GLY A 43 -3.80 4.71 -17.79
CA GLY A 43 -3.15 3.45 -17.45
C GLY A 43 -3.30 3.00 -15.99
N ALA A 44 -4.29 3.53 -15.25
CA ALA A 44 -4.71 3.00 -13.96
C ALA A 44 -5.68 1.82 -14.19
N ASP A 45 -5.36 0.65 -13.63
CA ASP A 45 -6.07 -0.60 -13.92
C ASP A 45 -7.14 -0.91 -12.85
N VAL A 46 -6.84 -0.59 -11.59
CA VAL A 46 -7.71 -0.87 -10.42
C VAL A 46 -7.93 0.42 -9.62
N GLU A 47 -9.18 0.72 -9.27
CA GLU A 47 -9.53 1.88 -8.45
C GLU A 47 -9.72 1.50 -6.98
N LEU A 48 -9.19 2.32 -6.08
CA LEU A 48 -9.45 2.25 -4.64
C LEU A 48 -10.04 3.57 -4.11
N PRO A 49 -11.14 3.54 -3.33
CA PRO A 49 -12.18 2.51 -3.37
C PRO A 49 -12.96 2.60 -4.71
N ALA A 50 -13.63 1.53 -5.10
CA ALA A 50 -14.42 1.52 -6.34
C ALA A 50 -15.58 2.54 -6.29
N ARG A 51 -15.45 3.64 -7.04
CA ARG A 51 -16.46 4.72 -7.15
C ARG A 51 -16.71 5.11 -8.60
N LEU A 52 -15.67 5.15 -9.42
CA LEU A 52 -15.71 5.53 -10.83
C LEU A 52 -15.67 4.32 -11.75
N TYR A 53 -14.89 3.29 -11.44
CA TYR A 53 -14.72 2.08 -12.27
C TYR A 53 -15.85 1.06 -12.12
N GLY A 54 -16.83 1.33 -11.26
CA GLY A 54 -18.09 0.59 -11.22
C GLY A 54 -19.06 1.05 -12.32
N ARG A 55 -20.27 1.46 -11.91
CA ARG A 55 -21.33 1.90 -12.83
C ARG A 55 -20.90 3.01 -13.81
N PRO A 56 -20.18 4.07 -13.40
CA PRO A 56 -19.85 5.18 -14.31
C PRO A 56 -18.98 4.74 -15.51
N LEU A 57 -17.97 3.90 -15.27
CA LEU A 57 -17.14 3.35 -16.35
C LEU A 57 -17.94 2.43 -17.27
N GLN A 58 -18.82 1.61 -16.71
CA GLN A 58 -19.70 0.73 -17.49
C GLN A 58 -20.60 1.53 -18.44
N GLU A 59 -21.21 2.61 -17.96
CA GLU A 59 -22.04 3.52 -18.76
C GLU A 59 -21.22 4.21 -19.86
N ALA A 60 -20.03 4.72 -19.52
CA ALA A 60 -19.16 5.36 -20.51
C ALA A 60 -18.71 4.41 -21.63
N VAL A 61 -18.52 3.12 -21.35
CA VAL A 61 -18.22 2.10 -22.37
C VAL A 61 -19.47 1.79 -23.21
N ALA A 62 -20.65 1.67 -22.57
CA ALA A 62 -21.90 1.40 -23.28
C ALA A 62 -22.28 2.55 -24.23
N GLU A 63 -21.99 3.79 -23.85
CA GLU A 63 -22.21 4.99 -24.65
C GLU A 63 -21.10 5.24 -25.70
N GLY A 64 -20.05 4.40 -25.73
CA GLY A 64 -18.93 4.54 -26.67
C GLY A 64 -17.96 5.67 -26.34
N LYS A 65 -18.10 6.35 -25.18
CA LYS A 65 -17.16 7.38 -24.71
C LYS A 65 -15.79 6.81 -24.36
N ILE A 66 -15.75 5.56 -23.91
CA ILE A 66 -14.52 4.81 -23.65
C ILE A 66 -14.55 3.52 -24.45
N SER A 67 -13.48 3.26 -25.21
CA SER A 67 -13.37 2.03 -25.99
C SER A 67 -13.28 0.81 -25.08
N ARG A 68 -13.96 -0.28 -25.46
CA ARG A 68 -13.81 -1.60 -24.80
C ARG A 68 -12.35 -2.08 -24.79
N MET A 69 -11.53 -1.64 -25.74
CA MET A 69 -10.10 -1.96 -25.76
C MET A 69 -9.38 -1.44 -24.50
N VAL A 70 -9.77 -0.27 -23.98
CA VAL A 70 -9.20 0.29 -22.74
C VAL A 70 -9.43 -0.67 -21.58
N ILE A 71 -10.65 -1.22 -21.47
CA ILE A 71 -10.99 -2.21 -20.45
C ILE A 71 -10.16 -3.50 -20.60
N ASN A 72 -9.98 -3.98 -21.83
CA ASN A 72 -9.16 -5.17 -22.07
C ASN A 72 -7.71 -4.94 -21.64
N THR A 73 -7.14 -3.77 -21.96
CA THR A 73 -5.79 -3.38 -21.54
C THR A 73 -5.66 -3.32 -20.03
N MET A 74 -6.67 -2.78 -19.33
CA MET A 74 -6.67 -2.70 -17.86
C MET A 74 -6.78 -4.08 -17.18
N VAL A 75 -7.63 -4.95 -17.71
CA VAL A 75 -7.94 -6.25 -17.08
C VAL A 75 -6.86 -7.30 -17.35
N ALA A 76 -6.18 -7.24 -18.50
CA ALA A 76 -5.15 -8.21 -18.88
C ALA A 76 -4.04 -8.40 -17.80
N PRO A 77 -3.36 -7.37 -17.30
CA PRO A 77 -2.32 -7.54 -16.27
C PRO A 77 -2.87 -8.01 -14.92
N VAL A 78 -4.13 -7.68 -14.60
CA VAL A 78 -4.80 -8.19 -13.39
C VAL A 78 -5.01 -9.70 -13.51
N LEU A 79 -5.57 -10.15 -14.63
CA LEU A 79 -5.76 -11.57 -14.90
C LEU A 79 -4.43 -12.33 -14.94
N ASP A 80 -3.39 -11.76 -15.55
CA ASP A 80 -2.05 -12.34 -15.57
C ASP A 80 -1.55 -12.61 -14.14
N GLN A 81 -1.67 -11.64 -13.22
CA GLN A 81 -1.29 -11.87 -11.83
C GLN A 81 -2.18 -12.94 -11.15
N LEU A 82 -3.49 -12.95 -11.40
CA LEU A 82 -4.38 -13.99 -10.86
C LEU A 82 -3.99 -15.40 -11.33
N PHE A 83 -3.59 -15.55 -12.59
CA PHE A 83 -3.08 -16.83 -13.12
C PHE A 83 -1.70 -17.16 -12.57
N ARG A 84 -0.78 -16.19 -12.52
CA ARG A 84 0.59 -16.35 -12.00
C ARG A 84 0.61 -16.84 -10.55
N PHE A 85 -0.29 -16.32 -9.71
CA PHE A 85 -0.45 -16.76 -8.33
C PHE A 85 -1.42 -17.93 -8.15
N ASN A 86 -1.91 -18.50 -9.26
CA ASN A 86 -2.84 -19.62 -9.30
C ASN A 86 -4.13 -19.38 -8.48
N LEU A 87 -4.55 -18.12 -8.37
CA LEU A 87 -5.71 -17.70 -7.58
C LEU A 87 -7.03 -18.05 -8.24
N ILE A 88 -7.03 -18.26 -9.57
CA ILE A 88 -8.20 -18.72 -10.32
C ILE A 88 -8.55 -20.18 -9.92
N ASN A 89 -7.56 -21.05 -9.79
CA ASN A 89 -7.79 -22.46 -9.47
C ASN A 89 -7.75 -22.74 -7.96
N HIS A 90 -6.98 -21.95 -7.21
CA HIS A 90 -6.85 -22.07 -5.76
C HIS A 90 -7.18 -20.72 -5.11
N PRO A 91 -8.47 -20.36 -5.02
CA PRO A 91 -8.88 -19.15 -4.33
C PRO A 91 -8.44 -19.22 -2.86
N ARG A 92 -7.79 -18.17 -2.37
CA ARG A 92 -7.37 -18.11 -0.97
C ARG A 92 -8.60 -17.88 -0.09
N SER A 93 -8.80 -18.76 0.88
CA SER A 93 -9.70 -18.53 2.01
C SER A 93 -8.87 -18.04 3.19
N ALA A 94 -9.22 -16.87 3.73
CA ALA A 94 -8.67 -16.39 4.99
C ALA A 94 -9.79 -16.34 6.03
N THR A 95 -9.51 -16.81 7.24
CA THR A 95 -10.42 -16.66 8.36
C THR A 95 -9.96 -15.49 9.24
N MET A 96 -10.90 -14.72 9.77
CA MET A 96 -10.58 -13.66 10.73
C MET A 96 -10.04 -14.23 12.07
N SER A 97 -10.15 -15.54 12.28
CA SER A 97 -9.65 -16.25 13.46
C SER A 97 -8.19 -16.70 13.35
N ALA A 98 -7.56 -16.56 12.18
CA ALA A 98 -6.18 -16.98 11.98
C ALA A 98 -5.21 -16.19 12.87
N VAL A 99 -4.22 -16.89 13.46
CA VAL A 99 -3.22 -16.26 14.33
C VAL A 99 -2.24 -15.44 13.49
N ALA A 100 -2.39 -14.12 13.50
CA ALA A 100 -1.51 -13.20 12.76
C ALA A 100 -0.25 -12.77 13.54
N SER A 101 -0.15 -13.05 14.85
CA SER A 101 0.94 -12.59 15.73
C SER A 101 1.53 -13.74 16.55
N THR A 102 2.21 -14.66 15.87
CA THR A 102 2.90 -15.81 16.49
C THR A 102 4.11 -15.36 17.31
N ALA A 103 4.64 -16.23 18.17
CA ALA A 103 5.87 -15.95 18.90
C ALA A 103 7.05 -15.64 17.96
N ALA A 104 7.16 -16.39 16.85
CA ALA A 104 8.17 -16.16 15.83
C ALA A 104 8.01 -14.79 15.13
N HIS A 105 6.78 -14.36 14.81
CA HIS A 105 6.54 -13.02 14.25
C HIS A 105 6.99 -11.92 15.22
N ARG A 106 6.70 -12.08 16.52
CA ARG A 106 7.11 -11.13 17.56
C ARG A 106 8.63 -11.05 17.71
N GLU A 107 9.32 -12.19 17.70
CA GLU A 107 10.78 -12.22 17.77
C GLU A 107 11.42 -11.51 16.57
N ILE A 108 10.93 -11.73 15.36
CA ILE A 108 11.39 -11.00 14.16
C ILE A 108 11.10 -9.50 14.30
N SER A 109 9.90 -9.14 14.74
CA SER A 109 9.50 -7.74 14.97
C SER A 109 10.42 -7.04 15.97
N THR A 110 10.78 -7.70 17.08
CA THR A 110 11.72 -7.17 18.08
C THR A 110 13.10 -6.93 17.46
N ARG A 111 13.65 -7.90 16.72
CA ARG A 111 14.96 -7.74 16.06
C ARG A 111 14.99 -6.59 15.06
N ILE A 112 13.92 -6.42 14.27
CA ILE A 112 13.80 -5.28 13.33
C ILE A 112 13.77 -3.95 14.10
N ALA A 113 13.03 -3.88 15.21
CA ALA A 113 12.96 -2.67 16.03
C ALA A 113 14.31 -2.31 16.66
N GLU A 114 15.04 -3.31 17.17
CA GLU A 114 16.39 -3.13 17.71
C GLU A 114 17.37 -2.65 16.62
N ALA A 115 17.38 -3.31 15.45
CA ALA A 115 18.27 -2.96 14.35
C ALA A 115 17.94 -1.61 13.69
N GLY A 116 16.67 -1.21 13.69
CA GLY A 116 16.22 0.08 13.15
C GLY A 116 16.40 1.26 14.10
N THR A 117 16.79 1.02 15.35
CA THR A 117 17.00 2.08 16.34
C THR A 117 18.34 2.79 16.11
N VAL A 118 18.33 4.12 16.11
CA VAL A 118 19.54 4.94 15.91
C VAL A 118 19.90 5.67 17.21
N LEU A 119 21.10 5.38 17.74
CA LEU A 119 21.65 6.09 18.90
C LEU A 119 22.29 7.40 18.47
N LEU A 120 21.59 8.52 18.69
CA LEU A 120 22.06 9.84 18.26
C LEU A 120 23.19 10.42 19.13
N LYS A 121 23.25 10.04 20.42
CA LYS A 121 24.25 10.55 21.36
C LYS A 121 24.51 9.53 22.47
N ASN A 122 25.78 9.27 22.75
CA ASN A 122 26.23 8.46 23.90
C ASN A 122 27.41 9.16 24.58
N ALA A 123 27.13 10.17 25.39
CA ALA A 123 28.18 10.90 26.12
C ALA A 123 28.69 10.06 27.29
N GLN A 124 30.00 10.09 27.53
CA GLN A 124 30.64 9.42 28.67
C GLN A 124 30.38 7.91 28.75
N HIS A 125 30.08 7.26 27.61
CA HIS A 125 29.77 5.83 27.56
C HIS A 125 28.63 5.41 28.51
N LEU A 126 27.63 6.28 28.68
CA LEU A 126 26.48 6.01 29.57
C LEU A 126 25.73 4.72 29.20
N LEU A 127 25.60 4.43 27.90
CA LEU A 127 24.99 3.19 27.42
C LEU A 127 26.07 2.16 27.01
N PRO A 128 25.83 0.86 27.23
CA PRO A 128 24.60 0.24 27.78
C PRO A 128 24.50 0.32 29.31
N LEU A 129 23.27 0.43 29.83
CA LEU A 129 22.99 0.40 31.27
C LEU A 129 23.20 -1.01 31.84
N ALA A 130 23.69 -1.11 33.07
CA ALA A 130 23.81 -2.40 33.75
C ALA A 130 22.45 -2.89 34.27
N ALA A 131 22.21 -4.20 34.20
CA ALA A 131 20.94 -4.81 34.62
C ALA A 131 20.61 -4.63 36.12
N SER A 132 21.62 -4.32 36.95
CA SER A 132 21.48 -4.07 38.38
C SER A 132 21.08 -2.64 38.74
N GLU A 133 21.01 -1.73 37.77
CA GLU A 133 20.67 -0.33 38.03
C GLU A 133 19.18 -0.14 38.34
N LYS A 134 18.88 0.79 39.24
CA LYS A 134 17.50 1.26 39.47
C LYS A 134 17.20 2.36 38.47
N ILE A 135 16.31 2.05 37.52
CA ILE A 135 15.97 2.95 36.42
C ILE A 135 14.63 3.62 36.72
N VAL A 136 14.59 4.95 36.58
CA VAL A 136 13.35 5.72 36.61
C VAL A 136 12.98 6.09 35.18
N VAL A 137 11.79 5.65 34.72
CA VAL A 137 11.29 5.92 33.36
C VAL A 137 10.24 7.03 33.44
N ILE A 138 10.52 8.19 32.83
CA ILE A 138 9.64 9.37 32.85
C ILE A 138 9.38 9.84 31.43
N GLY A 139 8.15 10.27 31.15
CA GLY A 139 7.75 10.88 29.89
C GLY A 139 6.38 10.39 29.40
N PRO A 140 5.80 11.03 28.38
CA PRO A 140 4.47 10.68 27.87
C PRO A 140 4.40 9.27 27.27
N ALA A 141 5.54 8.69 26.89
CA ALA A 141 5.65 7.32 26.38
C ALA A 141 6.07 6.29 27.45
N ALA A 142 6.22 6.69 28.72
CA ALA A 142 6.61 5.83 29.83
C ALA A 142 5.42 4.98 30.33
N SER A 143 4.80 4.21 29.43
CA SER A 143 3.69 3.32 29.74
C SER A 143 3.72 2.06 28.88
N ALA A 144 2.99 1.04 29.29
CA ALA A 144 2.78 -0.17 28.49
C ALA A 144 1.82 0.04 27.30
N GLN A 145 1.20 1.22 27.19
CA GLN A 145 0.31 1.54 26.08
C GLN A 145 1.12 1.94 24.84
N VAL A 146 0.65 1.50 23.68
CA VAL A 146 1.24 1.91 22.40
C VAL A 146 1.09 3.42 22.25
N THR A 147 2.20 4.13 22.13
CA THR A 147 2.18 5.52 21.66
C THR A 147 1.87 5.50 20.16
N VAL A 148 0.59 5.60 19.80
CA VAL A 148 0.14 5.41 18.42
C VAL A 148 0.64 6.54 17.51
N ARG A 149 1.20 6.17 16.35
CA ARG A 149 1.32 7.06 15.19
C ARG A 149 0.35 6.62 14.07
N ARG A 150 -0.06 7.61 13.30
CA ARG A 150 -1.30 7.81 12.51
C ARG A 150 -1.80 6.67 11.58
N TRP A 151 -1.04 5.62 11.30
CA TRP A 151 -1.42 4.58 10.33
C TRP A 151 -2.11 3.33 10.89
N ARG A 152 -2.27 3.20 12.21
CA ARG A 152 -3.02 2.08 12.83
C ARG A 152 -4.55 2.22 12.75
N GLN A 153 -5.09 3.37 12.32
CA GLN A 153 -6.53 3.66 12.35
C GLN A 153 -7.28 3.33 11.05
N CYS A 154 -6.60 2.91 9.97
CA CYS A 154 -7.28 2.67 8.69
C CYS A 154 -8.11 1.38 8.65
N CYS A 155 -8.00 0.49 9.65
CA CYS A 155 -8.70 -0.80 9.68
C CYS A 155 -9.38 -1.07 11.03
N GLY A 156 -9.93 -0.01 11.65
CA GLY A 156 -10.79 -0.10 12.84
C GLY A 156 -12.26 -0.01 12.46
#